data_AF-A0A7X8R2H3-F1
#
_entry.id   AF-A0A7X8R2H3-F1
#
_cell.length_a   1.000
_cell.length_b   1.000
_cell.length_c   1.000
_cell.angle_alpha   90.00
_cell.angle_beta   90.00
_cell.angle_gamma   90.00
#
_symmetry.space_group_name_H-M   'P 1'
#
loop_
_entity.id
_entity.type
_entity.pdbx_description
1 polymer ?
#
loop_
_entity_poly.entity_id
_entity_poly.type
_entity_poly.pdbx_seq_one_letter_code
_entity_poly.pdbx_strand_id
1 'polypeptide(L)'
;MSLTVNLLSRKEGELKRFLERFYECEVDMDDDTEIWFYEYVRPVEAVDIISAVMDNIDRFQIAICIQLSDGKLYQVTEANHNEIIRDIFLLFCNRDLLHQSCNTQQ
;
A
#
# COMPACT_ATOMS: atom_id res chain seq x y z
N MET A 1 -0.21 -14.65 2.81
CA MET A 1 -1.10 -13.51 2.54
C MET A 1 -0.27 -12.34 2.09
N SER A 2 -0.50 -11.90 0.86
CA SER A 2 0.05 -10.68 0.28
C SER A 2 -1.01 -9.57 0.32
N LEU A 3 -0.56 -8.33 0.15
CA LEU A 3 -1.42 -7.16 0.03
C LEU A 3 -1.03 -6.40 -1.24
N THR A 4 -2.00 -6.12 -2.10
CA THR A 4 -1.78 -5.32 -3.31
C THR A 4 -2.22 -3.88 -3.04
N VAL A 5 -1.31 -2.92 -3.24
CA VAL A 5 -1.65 -1.49 -3.26
C VAL A 5 -1.94 -1.10 -4.70
N ASN A 6 -3.02 -0.35 -4.90
CA ASN A 6 -3.40 0.23 -6.18
C ASN A 6 -3.47 1.74 -6.00
N LEU A 7 -2.68 2.48 -6.78
CA LEU A 7 -2.70 3.93 -6.87
C LEU A 7 -3.37 4.33 -8.18
N LEU A 8 -4.28 5.30 -8.13
CA LEU A 8 -5.01 5.78 -9.29
C LEU A 8 -4.96 7.30 -9.36
N SER A 9 -4.68 7.84 -10.54
CA SER A 9 -4.76 9.26 -10.82
C SER A 9 -5.29 9.50 -12.24
N ARG A 10 -6.14 10.51 -12.39
CA ARG A 10 -6.58 11.01 -13.71
C ARG A 10 -5.76 12.20 -14.20
N LYS A 11 -4.80 12.65 -13.39
CA LYS A 11 -3.92 13.76 -13.72
C LYS A 11 -2.65 13.18 -14.33
N GLU A 12 -2.42 13.54 -15.59
CA GLU A 12 -1.24 13.14 -16.37
C GLU A 12 0.06 13.45 -15.61
N GLY A 13 0.96 12.49 -15.58
CA GLY A 13 2.26 12.53 -14.90
C GLY A 13 2.19 12.48 -13.38
N GLU A 14 1.01 12.47 -12.75
CA GLU A 14 0.89 12.59 -11.30
C GLU A 14 1.41 11.35 -10.55
N LEU A 15 1.11 10.15 -11.08
CA LEU A 15 1.62 8.89 -10.50
C LEU A 15 3.14 8.82 -10.61
N LYS A 16 3.68 9.06 -11.80
CA LYS A 16 5.13 9.09 -12.03
C LYS A 16 5.83 10.08 -11.10
N ARG A 17 5.34 11.33 -11.03
CA ARG A 17 5.89 12.37 -10.14
C ARG A 17 5.87 11.95 -8.66
N PHE A 18 4.82 11.26 -8.24
CA PHE A 18 4.74 10.73 -6.87
C PHE A 18 5.76 9.62 -6.64
N LEU A 19 5.78 8.61 -7.52
CA LEU A 19 6.63 7.43 -7.38
C LEU A 19 8.13 7.79 -7.47
N GLU A 20 8.51 8.70 -8.36
CA GLU A 20 9.90 9.18 -8.47
C GLU A 20 10.36 9.89 -7.19
N ARG A 21 9.46 10.65 -6.55
CA ARG A 21 9.75 11.30 -5.26
C ARG A 21 9.77 10.32 -4.11
N PHE A 22 8.91 9.31 -4.13
CA PHE A 22 8.82 8.29 -3.08
C PHE A 22 10.04 7.35 -3.10
N TYR A 23 10.45 6.90 -4.29
CA TYR A 23 11.59 6.00 -4.46
C TYR A 23 12.94 6.72 -4.63
N GLU A 24 12.92 8.06 -4.75
CA GLU A 24 14.10 8.89 -5.00
C GLU A 24 14.91 8.48 -6.24
N CYS A 25 14.22 7.99 -7.27
CA CYS A 25 14.82 7.57 -8.54
C CYS A 25 13.87 7.82 -9.71
N GLU A 26 14.41 7.82 -10.93
CA GLU A 26 13.57 7.85 -12.14
C GLU A 26 12.79 6.54 -12.27
N VAL A 27 11.51 6.65 -12.62
CA VAL A 27 10.62 5.50 -12.81
C VAL A 27 10.33 5.35 -14.30
N ASP A 28 10.54 4.15 -14.82
CA ASP A 28 10.16 3.78 -16.19
C ASP A 28 8.63 3.61 -16.26
N MET A 29 7.94 4.71 -16.53
CA MET A 29 6.48 4.83 -16.58
C MET A 29 6.11 5.96 -17.55
N ASP A 30 5.09 5.71 -18.37
CA ASP A 30 4.51 6.72 -19.26
C ASP A 30 3.66 7.71 -18.47
N ASP A 31 3.68 8.99 -18.87
CA ASP A 31 2.98 10.05 -18.17
C ASP A 31 1.45 9.90 -18.22
N ASP A 32 0.90 9.16 -19.20
CA ASP A 32 -0.54 8.86 -19.32
C ASP A 32 -0.99 7.65 -18.49
N THR A 33 -0.10 7.04 -17.70
CA THR A 33 -0.44 5.94 -16.79
C THR A 33 -1.43 6.39 -15.72
N GLU A 34 -2.65 5.87 -15.75
CA GLU A 34 -3.70 6.20 -14.77
C GLU A 34 -3.71 5.29 -13.54
N ILE A 35 -3.11 4.10 -13.63
CA ILE A 35 -3.14 3.07 -12.58
C ILE A 35 -1.75 2.49 -12.40
N TRP A 36 -1.30 2.45 -11.14
CA TRP A 36 -0.13 1.70 -10.73
C TRP A 36 -0.53 0.72 -9.63
N PHE A 37 0.07 -0.47 -9.63
CA PHE A 37 -0.14 -1.43 -8.55
C PHE A 37 1.14 -2.18 -8.21
N TYR A 38 1.24 -2.61 -6.96
CA TYR A 38 2.33 -3.45 -6.49
C TYR A 38 1.83 -4.43 -5.43
N GLU A 39 2.26 -5.69 -5.55
CA GLU A 39 1.95 -6.74 -4.59
C GLU A 39 3.07 -6.86 -3.55
N TYR A 40 2.74 -6.55 -2.30
CA TYR A 40 3.63 -6.72 -1.16
C TYR A 40 3.46 -8.10 -0.56
N VAL A 41 4.52 -8.92 -0.63
CA VAL A 41 4.58 -10.24 0.02
C VAL A 41 4.50 -10.10 1.54
N ARG A 42 5.10 -9.03 2.09
CA ARG A 42 4.98 -8.62 3.48
C ARG A 42 4.10 -7.38 3.57
N PRO A 43 2.81 -7.50 3.93
CA PRO A 43 1.88 -6.36 3.96
C PRO A 43 2.35 -5.15 4.78
N VAL A 44 3.17 -5.37 5.82
CA VAL A 44 3.74 -4.29 6.64
C VAL A 44 4.63 -3.33 5.83
N GLU A 45 5.28 -3.78 4.76
CA GLU A 45 6.07 -2.93 3.86
C GLU A 45 5.20 -1.96 3.06
N ALA A 46 3.93 -2.29 2.85
CA ALA A 46 3.00 -1.41 2.15
C ALA A 46 2.62 -0.18 2.99
N VAL A 47 2.84 -0.22 4.32
CA VAL A 47 2.50 0.89 5.22
C VAL A 47 3.24 2.16 4.82
N ASP A 48 4.47 2.05 4.33
CA ASP A 48 5.29 3.21 3.95
C ASP A 48 4.65 4.00 2.80
N ILE A 49 4.27 3.32 1.71
CA ILE A 49 3.64 3.98 0.56
C ILE A 49 2.22 4.45 0.89
N ILE A 50 1.46 3.68 1.67
CA ILE A 50 0.11 4.07 2.12
C ILE A 50 0.21 5.38 2.91
N SER A 51 1.12 5.45 3.89
CA SER A 51 1.31 6.63 4.73
C SER A 51 1.80 7.82 3.89
N ALA A 52 2.77 7.61 3.00
CA ALA A 52 3.29 8.68 2.15
C ALA A 52 2.23 9.31 1.23
N VAL A 53 1.32 8.51 0.67
CA VAL A 53 0.17 9.02 -0.11
C VAL A 53 -0.77 9.82 0.80
N MET A 54 -1.13 9.30 1.97
CA MET A 54 -2.06 9.97 2.89
C MET A 54 -1.49 11.28 3.44
N ASP A 55 -0.22 11.30 3.83
CA ASP A 55 0.46 12.49 4.34
C ASP A 55 0.63 13.61 3.30
N ASN A 56 0.45 13.29 2.02
CA ASN A 56 0.60 14.25 0.91
C ASN A 56 -0.64 14.30 0.01
N ILE A 57 -1.81 13.94 0.53
CA ILE A 57 -3.06 13.89 -0.24
C ILE A 57 -3.50 15.27 -0.76
N ASP A 58 -3.08 16.35 -0.09
CA ASP A 58 -3.27 17.74 -0.49
C ASP A 58 -2.33 18.17 -1.63
N ARG A 59 -1.21 17.45 -1.82
CA ARG A 59 -0.16 17.76 -2.80
C ARG A 59 -0.23 16.88 -4.05
N PHE A 60 -0.79 15.69 -3.93
CA PHE A 60 -0.93 14.73 -5.03
C PHE A 60 -2.37 14.29 -5.19
N GLN A 61 -2.88 14.36 -6.43
CA GLN A 61 -4.23 13.90 -6.74
C GLN A 61 -4.28 12.39 -6.99
N ILE A 62 -4.02 11.61 -5.94
CA ILE A 62 -3.92 10.14 -6.01
C ILE A 62 -4.96 9.50 -5.10
N ALA A 63 -5.78 8.62 -5.66
CA ALA A 63 -6.62 7.71 -4.90
C ALA A 63 -5.86 6.41 -4.63
N ILE A 64 -6.08 5.81 -3.46
CA ILE A 64 -5.44 4.57 -3.04
C ILE A 64 -6.47 3.53 -2.62
N CYS A 65 -6.25 2.31 -3.09
CA CYS A 65 -7.02 1.14 -2.73
C CYS A 65 -6.09 -0.02 -2.37
N ILE A 66 -6.43 -0.78 -1.33
CA ILE A 66 -5.71 -2.00 -0.97
C ILE A 66 -6.57 -3.22 -1.29
N GLN A 67 -5.94 -4.30 -1.71
CA GLN A 67 -6.58 -5.58 -1.95
C GLN A 67 -5.87 -6.67 -1.16
N LEU A 68 -6.65 -7.43 -0.41
CA LEU A 68 -6.18 -8.60 0.32
C LEU A 68 -6.41 -9.86 -0.53
N SER A 69 -5.84 -11.00 -0.09
CA SER A 69 -5.97 -12.28 -0.80
C SER A 69 -7.41 -12.79 -0.95
N ASP A 70 -8.39 -12.15 -0.31
CA ASP A 70 -9.82 -12.43 -0.47
C ASP A 70 -10.43 -11.79 -1.73
N GLY A 71 -9.63 -11.00 -2.48
CA GLY A 71 -10.06 -10.33 -3.70
C GLY A 71 -10.86 -9.06 -3.47
N LYS A 72 -11.12 -8.66 -2.22
CA LYS A 72 -11.86 -7.44 -1.92
C LYS A 72 -10.94 -6.24 -1.96
N LEU A 73 -11.44 -5.18 -2.60
CA LEU A 73 -10.78 -3.89 -2.69
C LEU A 73 -11.33 -2.95 -1.61
N TYR A 74 -10.43 -2.35 -0.83
CA TYR A 74 -10.76 -1.40 0.23
C TYR A 74 -10.14 -0.06 -0.10
N GLN A 75 -10.95 0.99 -0.20
CA GLN A 75 -10.45 2.34 -0.43
C GLN A 75 -9.85 2.90 0.86
N VAL A 76 -8.64 3.44 0.75
CA VAL A 76 -7.97 4.16 1.84
C VAL A 76 -8.28 5.65 1.72
N THR A 77 -8.60 6.26 2.86
CA THR A 77 -9.04 7.65 3.00
C THR A 77 -8.43 8.26 4.27
N GLU A 78 -8.44 9.58 4.36
CA GLU A 78 -8.02 10.30 5.58
C GLU A 78 -8.77 9.82 6.84
N ALA A 79 -10.04 9.37 6.70
CA ALA A 79 -10.83 8.91 7.84
C ALA A 79 -10.46 7.49 8.33
N ASN A 80 -9.91 6.62 7.46
CA ASN A 80 -9.73 5.20 7.78
C ASN A 80 -8.28 4.69 7.66
N HIS A 81 -7.34 5.48 7.15
CA HIS A 81 -5.95 5.03 6.93
C HIS A 81 -5.29 4.51 8.21
N ASN A 82 -5.49 5.16 9.36
CA ASN A 82 -4.94 4.71 10.64
C ASN A 82 -5.49 3.33 11.07
N GLU A 83 -6.77 3.07 10.82
CA GLU A 83 -7.38 1.78 11.13
C GLU A 83 -6.83 0.69 10.21
N ILE A 84 -6.71 1.00 8.93
CA ILE A 84 -6.12 0.09 7.93
C ILE A 84 -4.66 -0.25 8.27
N ILE A 85 -3.84 0.75 8.62
CA ILE A 85 -2.45 0.54 9.01
C ILE A 85 -2.38 -0.33 10.27
N ARG A 86 -3.21 -0.05 11.29
CA ARG A 86 -3.30 -0.86 12.50
C ARG A 86 -3.65 -2.32 12.16
N ASP A 87 -4.62 -2.53 11.27
CA ASP A 87 -5.06 -3.86 10.89
C ASP A 87 -3.96 -4.63 10.12
N ILE A 88 -3.18 -3.95 9.28
CA ILE A 88 -1.99 -4.52 8.63
C ILE A 88 -0.97 -5.00 9.68
N PHE A 89 -0.68 -4.18 10.71
CA PHE A 89 0.21 -4.58 11.79
C PHE A 89 -0.33 -5.75 12.61
N LEU A 90 -1.63 -5.76 12.93
CA LEU A 90 -2.27 -6.88 13.64
C LEU A 90 -2.18 -8.18 12.83
N LEU A 91 -2.40 -8.13 11.53
CA LEU A 91 -2.25 -9.29 10.64
C LEU A 91 -0.81 -9.80 10.61
N PHE A 92 0.18 -8.90 10.63
CA PHE A 92 1.58 -9.25 10.71
C PHE A 92 1.94 -9.92 12.06
N CYS A 93 1.66 -9.26 13.18
CA CYS A 93 1.99 -9.76 14.52
C CYS A 93 1.29 -11.09 14.85
N ASN A 94 0.01 -11.24 14.48
CA ASN A 94 -0.71 -12.50 14.69
C ASN A 94 -0.12 -13.65 13.88
N ARG A 95 0.48 -13.38 12.72
CA ARG A 95 1.16 -14.41 11.93
C ARG A 95 2.44 -14.90 12.61
N ASP A 96 3.17 -14.01 13.26
CA ASP A 96 4.38 -14.37 14.02
C ASP A 96 4.03 -15.22 15.25
N LEU A 97 2.93 -14.91 15.94
CA LEU A 97 2.43 -15.72 17.05
C LEU A 97 2.04 -17.14 16.62
N LEU A 98 1.39 -17.29 15.46
CA LEU A 98 1.06 -18.62 14.91
C LEU A 98 2.31 -19.42 14.52
N HIS A 99 3.33 -18.79 13.92
CA HIS A 99 4.59 -19.47 13.61
C HIS A 99 5.36 -19.89 14.87
N GLN A 100 5.37 -19.07 15.92
CA GLN A 100 6.01 -19.43 17.18
C GLN A 100 5.33 -20.61 17.86
N SER A 101 4.00 -20.66 17.86
CA SER A 101 3.23 -21.77 18.47
C SER A 101 3.43 -23.12 17.76
N CYS A 102 3.68 -23.11 16.45
CA CYS A 102 3.98 -24.33 15.68
C CYS A 102 5.41 -24.84 15.93
N ASN A 103 6.37 -23.91 16.14
CA ASN A 103 7.77 -24.26 16.40
C ASN A 103 8.05 -24.70 17.85
N THR A 104 7.08 -24.58 18.77
CA THR A 104 7.23 -25.07 20.16
C THR A 104 6.74 -26.52 20.34
N GLN A 105 6.30 -27.19 19.26
CA GLN A 105 5.83 -28.57 19.28
C GLN A 105 6.76 -29.58 18.59
N GLN A 106 8.03 -29.23 18.34
CA GLN A 106 9.07 -30.16 17.85
C GLN A 106 10.18 -30.40 18.87
#